data_AF-A0AAU8PUG5-F1
#
_entry.id   AF-A0AAU8PUG5-F1
#
_cell.length_a   1.000
_cell.length_b   1.000
_cell.length_c   1.000
_cell.angle_alpha   90.00
_cell.angle_beta   90.00
_cell.angle_gamma   90.00
#
_symmetry.space_group_name_H-M   'P 1'
#
loop_
_entity.id
_entity.type
_entity.pdbx_description
1 polymer ?
#
loop_
_entity_poly.entity_id
_entity_poly.type
_entity_poly.pdbx_seq_one_letter_code
_entity_poly.pdbx_strand_id
1 'polypeptide(L)'
;MVGISYAFLSVASLLFWKIGCTSGACSIFSSWGLLDRSWWLWGALYYSVAGILCLGLPKNRLTGAFLAAGAVFHAGLVGYGYVATGSVCPVCWKFAAMGVLLAVFYLISPDKQPGRMVYVSAGPARALAVVVLALLIVNPGTEPVVALPATAAVAAGVESHSDSIKKAGPDPVEKAASYKLRVSTPDGEETYLDLREKPALFFAAWCPHCPEALKDAARLLPGKRPYLIVTYLREEGDIGKAKAKLAENGLTGEPYYLVQSPPEGVQGVPSLVWWDGGEVKHVEGAALIKKELGVPELLGYAEIPNPPDGGGKNAALAAALINGKIIQPGEVYSFNRAVGPRTVSRGFVEGRSVVETVYGPKLVPDVGGGVCRASTALYLAVLDAGLEVVERHGHSMPVSYAEPGKDAAVAWPYWDFRFRNTAGKLLVIKTRSDYGRLRVELWAFQ
;
A
#
# COMPACT_ATOMS: atom_id res chain seq x y z
N MET A 1 6.92 1.22 35.49
CA MET A 1 6.94 1.85 34.14
C MET A 1 7.43 0.88 33.08
N VAL A 2 8.66 0.36 33.15
CA VAL A 2 9.20 -0.58 32.14
C VAL A 2 8.24 -1.74 31.81
N GLY A 3 7.70 -2.43 32.81
CA GLY A 3 6.74 -3.52 32.57
C GLY A 3 5.42 -3.09 31.93
N ILE A 4 4.91 -1.90 32.26
CA ILE A 4 3.71 -1.32 31.62
C ILE A 4 4.01 -1.00 30.15
N SER A 5 5.18 -0.44 29.86
CA SER A 5 5.62 -0.14 28.50
C SER A 5 5.75 -1.42 27.65
N TYR A 6 6.24 -2.52 28.21
CA TYR A 6 6.24 -3.82 27.52
C TYR A 6 4.82 -4.36 27.27
N ALA A 7 3.89 -4.21 28.22
CA ALA A 7 2.49 -4.58 28.01
C ALA A 7 1.86 -3.77 26.85
N PHE A 8 2.14 -2.46 26.76
CA PHE A 8 1.71 -1.63 25.63
C PHE A 8 2.36 -2.06 24.32
N LEU A 9 3.65 -2.39 24.30
CA LEU A 9 4.32 -2.91 23.11
C LEU A 9 3.70 -4.23 22.64
N SER A 10 3.30 -5.11 23.56
CA SER A 10 2.60 -6.35 23.23
C SER A 10 1.28 -6.09 22.52
N VAL A 11 0.45 -5.20 23.07
CA VAL A 11 -0.83 -4.82 22.45
C VAL A 11 -0.57 -4.14 21.11
N ALA A 12 0.42 -3.26 21.02
CA ALA A 12 0.80 -2.62 19.76
C ALA A 12 1.21 -3.65 18.71
N SER A 13 2.04 -4.65 19.06
CA SER A 13 2.45 -5.73 18.15
C SER A 13 1.26 -6.55 17.62
N LEU A 14 0.24 -6.80 18.44
CA LEU A 14 -1.00 -7.46 17.99
C LEU A 14 -1.83 -6.57 17.06
N LEU A 15 -1.87 -5.26 17.33
CA LEU A 15 -2.60 -4.30 16.50
C LEU A 15 -1.93 -4.05 15.14
N PHE A 16 -0.60 -4.18 15.05
CA PHE A 16 0.14 -4.03 13.81
C PHE A 16 -0.24 -5.06 12.73
N TRP A 17 -0.79 -6.23 13.11
CA TRP A 17 -1.40 -7.19 12.17
C TRP A 17 -2.52 -6.58 11.33
N LYS A 18 -3.31 -5.65 11.88
CA LYS A 18 -4.43 -4.99 11.17
C LYS A 18 -4.00 -3.86 10.24
N ILE A 19 -2.81 -3.29 10.45
CA ILE A 19 -2.38 -2.04 9.78
C ILE A 19 -1.52 -2.35 8.54
N GLY A 20 -0.96 -3.56 8.46
CA GLY A 20 -0.09 -3.98 7.35
C GLY A 20 1.28 -3.30 7.43
N CYS A 21 2.35 -4.07 7.33
CA CYS A 21 3.68 -3.49 7.18
C CYS A 21 3.93 -3.18 5.70
N THR A 22 3.94 -1.90 5.32
CA THR A 22 3.97 -1.44 3.93
C THR A 22 5.39 -1.30 3.34
N SER A 23 6.45 -1.56 4.13
CA SER A 23 7.83 -1.56 3.62
C SER A 23 8.24 -2.94 3.12
N GLY A 24 8.86 -3.03 1.93
CA GLY A 24 9.41 -4.27 1.37
C GLY A 24 10.38 -5.02 2.29
N ALA A 25 10.99 -4.35 3.28
CA ALA A 25 11.76 -4.97 4.35
C ALA A 25 10.96 -5.96 5.23
N CYS A 26 9.63 -5.86 5.29
CA CYS A 26 8.77 -6.74 6.08
C CYS A 26 8.32 -8.01 5.34
N SER A 27 8.26 -7.99 4.01
CA SER A 27 7.70 -9.11 3.22
C SER A 27 8.58 -10.37 3.25
N ILE A 28 9.90 -10.19 3.40
CA ILE A 28 10.84 -11.30 3.62
C ILE A 28 10.55 -12.01 4.94
N PHE A 29 10.19 -11.27 5.99
CA PHE A 29 9.89 -11.85 7.30
C PHE A 29 8.44 -12.34 7.43
N SER A 30 7.49 -11.81 6.67
CA SER A 30 6.11 -12.30 6.73
C SER A 30 5.95 -13.71 6.17
N SER A 31 6.86 -14.15 5.30
CA SER A 31 6.89 -15.50 4.72
C SER A 31 7.73 -16.50 5.52
N TRP A 32 8.60 -16.03 6.42
CA TRP A 32 9.48 -16.86 7.24
C TRP A 32 8.96 -16.82 8.68
N GLY A 33 8.11 -17.78 9.08
CA GLY A 33 7.66 -17.90 10.47
C GLY A 33 8.58 -18.77 11.31
N LEU A 34 8.59 -18.56 12.63
CA LEU A 34 9.05 -19.59 13.55
C LEU A 34 7.84 -20.48 13.90
N LEU A 35 7.95 -21.79 13.67
CA LEU A 35 6.86 -22.76 13.87
C LEU A 35 5.58 -22.39 13.07
N ASP A 36 5.73 -21.97 11.81
CA ASP A 36 4.62 -21.53 10.94
C ASP A 36 3.77 -20.38 11.49
N ARG A 37 4.31 -19.64 12.46
CA ARG A 37 3.68 -18.45 13.03
C ARG A 37 4.49 -17.20 12.70
N SER A 38 3.78 -16.11 12.41
CA SER A 38 4.37 -14.84 12.03
C SER A 38 5.14 -14.18 13.18
N TRP A 39 6.20 -13.42 12.85
CA TRP A 39 7.05 -12.75 13.83
C TRP A 39 6.34 -11.74 14.74
N TRP A 40 5.26 -11.09 14.29
CA TRP A 40 4.50 -10.17 15.15
C TRP A 40 3.83 -10.90 16.32
N LEU A 41 3.45 -12.17 16.16
CA LEU A 41 2.89 -13.00 17.22
C LEU A 41 3.97 -13.36 18.25
N TRP A 42 5.16 -13.71 17.78
CA TRP A 42 6.32 -13.96 18.64
C TRP A 42 6.80 -12.69 19.36
N GLY A 43 6.74 -11.53 18.69
CA GLY A 43 6.98 -10.23 19.29
C GLY A 43 5.97 -9.90 20.39
N ALA A 44 4.68 -10.10 20.13
CA ALA A 44 3.63 -9.92 21.13
C ALA A 44 3.81 -10.85 22.33
N LEU A 45 4.10 -12.14 22.10
CA LEU A 45 4.37 -13.10 23.16
C LEU A 45 5.58 -12.68 24.00
N TYR A 46 6.68 -12.31 23.35
CA TYR A 46 7.88 -11.81 24.02
C TYR A 46 7.57 -10.58 24.88
N TYR A 47 6.90 -9.57 24.34
CA TYR A 47 6.56 -8.34 25.06
C TYR A 47 5.57 -8.59 26.21
N SER A 48 4.65 -9.55 26.06
CA SER A 48 3.77 -9.99 27.15
C SER A 48 4.57 -10.59 28.30
N VAL A 49 5.48 -11.53 28.00
CA VAL A 49 6.33 -12.18 29.00
C VAL A 49 7.26 -11.14 29.67
N ALA A 50 7.87 -10.25 28.88
CA ALA A 50 8.69 -9.15 29.38
C ALA A 50 7.91 -8.23 30.34
N GLY A 51 6.66 -7.89 29.99
CA GLY A 51 5.77 -7.11 30.83
C GLY A 51 5.47 -7.80 32.17
N ILE A 52 5.10 -9.08 32.13
CA ILE A 52 4.81 -9.89 33.32
C ILE A 52 6.04 -9.98 34.23
N LEU A 53 7.21 -10.29 33.69
CA LEU A 53 8.44 -10.41 34.48
C LEU A 53 8.82 -9.07 35.12
N CYS A 54 8.66 -7.95 34.41
CA CYS A 54 8.96 -6.62 34.95
C CYS A 54 7.91 -6.09 35.94
N LEU A 55 6.67 -6.59 35.92
CA LEU A 55 5.61 -6.18 36.83
C LEU A 55 5.54 -7.08 38.08
N GLY A 56 5.67 -8.39 37.88
CA GLY A 56 5.39 -9.42 38.87
C GLY A 56 6.60 -9.89 39.68
N LEU A 57 7.83 -9.59 39.26
CA LEU A 57 9.04 -10.05 39.95
C LEU A 57 9.92 -8.88 40.44
N PRO A 58 10.62 -9.06 41.58
CA PRO A 58 11.72 -8.16 41.94
C PRO A 58 12.84 -8.24 40.90
N LYS A 59 13.64 -7.17 40.79
CA LYS A 59 14.68 -7.07 39.77
C LYS A 59 15.67 -8.23 39.92
N ASN A 60 15.79 -9.03 38.87
CA ASN A 60 16.68 -10.19 38.85
C ASN A 60 17.44 -10.30 37.51
N ARG A 61 18.55 -11.03 37.55
CA ARG A 61 19.46 -11.22 36.41
C ARG A 61 18.81 -11.99 35.27
N LEU A 62 17.93 -12.94 35.58
CA LEU A 62 17.26 -13.77 34.58
C LEU A 62 16.34 -12.92 33.69
N THR A 63 15.57 -12.02 34.31
CA THR A 63 14.73 -11.07 33.59
C THR A 63 15.58 -10.11 32.75
N GLY A 64 16.68 -9.59 33.31
CA GLY A 64 17.61 -8.73 32.55
C GLY A 64 18.21 -9.43 31.33
N ALA A 65 18.61 -10.70 31.46
CA ALA A 65 19.12 -11.51 30.37
C ALA A 65 18.05 -11.80 29.31
N PHE A 66 16.82 -12.12 29.72
CA PHE A 66 15.68 -12.31 28.82
C PHE A 66 15.39 -11.05 27.99
N LEU A 67 15.35 -9.88 28.63
CA LEU A 67 15.11 -8.60 27.96
C LEU A 67 16.23 -8.24 26.98
N ALA A 68 17.49 -8.46 27.39
CA ALA A 68 18.64 -8.19 26.54
C ALA A 68 18.68 -9.13 25.33
N ALA A 69 18.40 -10.42 25.52
CA ALA A 69 18.36 -11.42 24.44
C ALA A 69 17.29 -11.06 23.40
N GLY A 70 16.08 -10.70 23.83
CA GLY A 70 15.03 -10.29 22.90
C GLY A 70 15.32 -8.98 22.18
N ALA A 71 15.96 -8.01 22.86
CA ALA A 71 16.38 -6.75 22.25
C ALA A 71 17.47 -6.96 21.18
N VAL A 72 18.47 -7.81 21.47
CA VAL A 72 19.54 -8.17 20.51
C VAL A 72 18.97 -8.95 19.33
N PHE A 73 18.10 -9.92 19.59
CA PHE A 73 17.45 -10.71 18.53
C PHE A 73 16.64 -9.81 17.59
N HIS A 74 15.80 -8.92 18.13
CA HIS A 74 15.01 -8.01 17.30
C HIS A 74 15.88 -7.01 16.53
N ALA A 75 16.92 -6.46 17.15
CA ALA A 75 17.89 -5.61 16.45
C ALA A 75 18.61 -6.37 15.32
N GLY A 76 18.97 -7.64 15.55
CA GLY A 76 19.55 -8.52 14.55
C GLY A 76 18.61 -8.77 13.37
N LEU A 77 17.31 -9.00 13.62
CA LEU A 77 16.30 -9.13 12.56
C LEU A 77 16.18 -7.84 11.73
N VAL A 78 16.16 -6.68 12.37
CA VAL A 78 16.11 -5.38 11.66
C VAL A 78 17.38 -5.18 10.83
N GLY A 79 18.55 -5.50 11.39
CA GLY A 79 19.84 -5.41 10.68
C GLY A 79 19.94 -6.37 9.50
N TYR A 80 19.50 -7.62 9.66
CA TYR A 80 19.42 -8.58 8.56
C TYR A 80 18.45 -8.10 7.47
N GLY A 81 17.29 -7.57 7.85
CA GLY A 81 16.32 -6.99 6.91
C GLY A 81 16.91 -5.84 6.10
N TYR A 82 17.73 -4.99 6.73
CA TYR A 82 18.46 -3.93 6.05
C TYR A 82 19.49 -4.49 5.05
N VAL A 83 20.32 -5.46 5.48
CA VAL A 83 21.32 -6.10 4.60
C VAL A 83 20.65 -6.80 3.41
N ALA A 84 19.50 -7.44 3.63
CA ALA A 84 18.79 -8.18 2.58
C ALA A 84 18.01 -7.29 1.60
N THR A 85 17.52 -6.12 2.03
CA THR A 85 16.61 -5.28 1.21
C THR A 85 17.12 -3.88 0.90
N GLY A 86 18.25 -3.47 1.47
CA GLY A 86 18.74 -2.09 1.38
C GLY A 86 17.84 -1.05 2.08
N SER A 87 16.80 -1.48 2.80
CA SER A 87 15.83 -0.59 3.45
C SER A 87 15.49 -1.04 4.87
N VAL A 88 15.21 -0.09 5.77
CA VAL A 88 14.80 -0.37 7.15
C VAL A 88 13.30 -0.15 7.29
N CYS A 89 12.57 -1.13 7.83
CA CYS A 89 11.14 -0.96 8.10
C CYS A 89 10.91 0.15 9.13
N PRO A 90 10.16 1.23 8.81
CA PRO A 90 9.96 2.41 9.67
C PRO A 90 9.25 2.13 11.00
N VAL A 91 8.68 0.93 11.15
CA VAL A 91 8.02 0.44 12.35
C VAL A 91 8.94 -0.49 13.13
N CYS A 92 9.50 -1.53 12.50
CA CYS A 92 10.31 -2.54 13.19
C CYS A 92 11.53 -1.92 13.88
N TRP A 93 12.19 -0.92 13.26
CA TRP A 93 13.33 -0.26 13.91
C TRP A 93 12.93 0.51 15.17
N LYS A 94 11.71 1.08 15.22
CA LYS A 94 11.19 1.77 16.41
C LYS A 94 10.89 0.79 17.54
N PHE A 95 10.35 -0.39 17.21
CA PHE A 95 10.14 -1.46 18.18
C PHE A 95 11.45 -2.04 18.69
N ALA A 96 12.44 -2.23 17.82
CA ALA A 96 13.78 -2.65 18.21
C ALA A 96 14.45 -1.61 19.13
N ALA A 97 14.43 -0.32 18.73
CA ALA A 97 14.97 0.78 19.53
C ALA A 97 14.27 0.89 20.90
N MET A 98 12.94 0.81 20.95
CA MET A 98 12.20 0.82 22.20
C MET A 98 12.50 -0.40 23.07
N GLY A 99 12.61 -1.59 22.47
CA GLY A 99 12.97 -2.82 23.19
C GLY A 99 14.37 -2.73 23.82
N VAL A 100 15.34 -2.18 23.09
CA VAL A 100 16.69 -1.90 23.57
C VAL A 100 16.68 -0.87 24.70
N LEU A 101 15.97 0.25 24.54
CA LEU A 101 15.84 1.29 25.56
C LEU A 101 15.23 0.74 26.85
N LEU A 102 14.13 -0.02 26.75
CA LEU A 102 13.48 -0.61 27.91
C LEU A 102 14.36 -1.64 28.64
N ALA A 103 15.16 -2.43 27.89
CA ALA A 103 16.14 -3.33 28.48
C ALA A 103 17.24 -2.55 29.22
N VAL A 104 17.75 -1.47 28.64
CA VAL A 104 18.72 -0.58 29.29
C VAL A 104 18.11 0.04 30.55
N PHE A 105 16.91 0.60 30.46
CA PHE A 105 16.20 1.18 31.60
C PHE A 105 16.01 0.16 32.72
N TYR A 106 15.61 -1.07 32.41
CA TYR A 106 15.52 -2.14 33.40
C TYR A 106 16.87 -2.41 34.08
N LEU A 107 17.95 -2.50 33.30
CA LEU A 107 19.29 -2.79 33.80
C LEU A 107 19.87 -1.66 34.67
N ILE A 108 19.58 -0.40 34.38
CA ILE A 108 20.07 0.75 35.16
C ILE A 108 19.14 1.17 36.30
N SER A 109 17.85 0.80 36.25
CA SER A 109 16.90 1.21 37.30
C SER A 109 17.30 0.64 38.67
N PRO A 110 17.24 1.44 39.75
CA PRO A 110 17.52 0.94 41.09
C PRO A 110 16.50 -0.13 41.48
N ASP A 111 16.92 -1.08 42.31
CA ASP A 111 16.02 -2.11 42.83
C ASP A 111 14.97 -1.47 43.76
N LYS A 112 13.81 -2.12 43.91
CA LYS A 112 12.72 -1.61 44.76
C LYS A 112 13.02 -1.69 46.27
N GLN A 113 14.21 -2.11 46.67
CA GLN A 113 14.60 -2.22 48.08
C GLN A 113 15.43 -1.02 48.56
N PRO A 114 15.03 -0.35 49.66
CA PRO A 114 15.90 0.63 50.30
C PRO A 114 17.05 -0.11 50.99
N GLY A 115 18.29 0.17 50.58
CA GLY A 115 19.48 -0.21 51.36
C GLY A 115 20.57 -1.03 50.67
N ARG A 116 20.49 -1.35 49.37
CA ARG A 116 21.63 -2.00 48.67
C ARG A 116 21.85 -1.48 47.25
N MET A 117 22.78 -0.54 47.15
CA MET A 117 23.51 -0.15 45.92
C MET A 117 24.41 -1.34 45.50
N VAL A 118 24.71 -1.70 44.25
CA VAL A 118 24.49 -1.22 42.88
C VAL A 118 24.56 -2.49 41.99
N TYR A 119 23.75 -2.62 40.94
CA TYR A 119 24.14 -3.49 39.82
C TYR A 119 24.00 -2.72 38.50
N VAL A 120 25.03 -1.93 38.20
CA VAL A 120 25.25 -1.39 36.86
C VAL A 120 26.06 -2.45 36.13
N SER A 121 25.40 -3.35 35.40
CA SER A 121 26.10 -4.14 34.40
C SER A 121 26.48 -3.19 33.25
N ALA A 122 27.60 -2.52 33.40
CA ALA A 122 28.06 -1.52 32.45
C ALA A 122 28.25 -2.12 31.04
N GLY A 123 28.57 -3.40 30.91
CA GLY A 123 28.79 -4.07 29.62
C GLY A 123 27.54 -4.10 28.72
N PRO A 124 26.49 -4.87 29.08
CA PRO A 124 25.29 -5.00 28.26
C PRO A 124 24.57 -3.67 28.03
N ALA A 125 24.51 -2.80 29.06
CA ALA A 125 23.87 -1.50 28.95
C ALA A 125 24.64 -0.54 28.02
N ARG A 126 25.98 -0.55 28.04
CA ARG A 126 26.80 0.22 27.09
C ARG A 126 26.67 -0.33 25.67
N ALA A 127 26.68 -1.65 25.49
CA ALA A 127 26.50 -2.28 24.18
C ALA A 127 25.12 -1.94 23.58
N LEU A 128 24.06 -2.03 24.37
CA LEU A 128 22.70 -1.65 23.97
C LEU A 128 22.60 -0.15 23.66
N ALA A 129 23.22 0.73 24.45
CA ALA A 129 23.26 2.17 24.17
C ALA A 129 24.00 2.51 22.86
N VAL A 130 25.08 1.80 22.54
CA VAL A 130 25.79 1.92 21.24
C VAL A 130 24.89 1.46 20.09
N VAL A 131 24.11 0.39 20.27
CA VAL A 131 23.12 -0.05 19.27
C VAL A 131 22.02 1.00 19.06
N VAL A 132 21.48 1.61 20.12
CA VAL A 132 20.52 2.73 19.98
C VAL A 132 21.13 3.89 19.22
N LEU A 133 22.35 4.29 19.59
CA LEU A 133 23.03 5.42 18.96
C LEU A 133 23.33 5.11 17.48
N ALA A 134 23.76 3.90 17.15
CA ALA A 134 23.95 3.47 15.77
C ALA A 134 22.64 3.49 14.97
N LEU A 135 21.53 3.03 15.56
CA LEU A 135 20.20 3.08 14.93
C LEU A 135 19.65 4.51 14.78
N LEU A 136 20.06 5.45 15.65
CA LEU A 136 19.70 6.87 15.55
C LEU A 136 20.60 7.66 14.59
N ILE A 137 21.87 7.30 14.46
CA ILE A 137 22.83 7.88 13.50
C ILE A 137 22.53 7.40 12.08
N VAL A 138 22.06 6.16 11.92
CA VAL A 138 21.45 5.69 10.68
C VAL A 138 20.10 6.41 10.53
N ASN A 139 20.16 7.66 10.09
CA ASN A 139 19.02 8.46 9.67
C ASN A 139 18.66 8.03 8.24
N PRO A 140 17.56 7.29 8.00
CA PRO A 140 17.09 7.09 6.65
C PRO A 140 16.41 8.40 6.25
N GLY A 141 17.22 9.35 5.78
CA GLY A 141 16.74 10.38 4.88
C GLY A 141 15.93 9.69 3.79
N THR A 142 14.68 10.11 3.63
CA THR A 142 13.75 9.55 2.67
C THR A 142 14.23 9.89 1.26
N GLU A 143 15.07 9.06 0.69
CA GLU A 143 15.20 8.93 -0.77
C GLU A 143 15.14 7.45 -1.16
N PRO A 144 14.31 7.08 -2.16
CA PRO A 144 14.27 5.73 -2.67
C PRO A 144 15.49 5.50 -3.56
N VAL A 145 16.53 4.87 -3.02
CA VAL A 145 17.61 4.34 -3.86
C VAL A 145 17.09 3.09 -4.56
N VAL A 146 16.98 3.19 -5.89
CA VAL A 146 16.84 2.07 -6.81
C VAL A 146 18.04 1.14 -6.64
N ALA A 147 17.80 -0.07 -6.14
CA ALA A 147 18.80 -1.14 -6.19
C ALA A 147 18.58 -1.96 -7.46
N LEU A 148 19.49 -1.79 -8.43
CA LEU A 148 19.74 -2.73 -9.51
C LEU A 148 20.27 -4.05 -8.92
N PRO A 149 19.84 -5.23 -9.41
CA PRO A 149 20.46 -6.47 -8.99
C PRO A 149 21.88 -6.58 -9.57
N ALA A 150 22.81 -6.94 -8.70
CA ALA A 150 24.18 -7.27 -9.04
C ALA A 150 24.22 -8.55 -9.89
N THR A 151 24.76 -8.46 -11.10
CA THR A 151 25.33 -9.60 -11.81
C THR A 151 26.82 -9.39 -12.00
N ALA A 152 27.56 -10.48 -11.76
CA ALA A 152 28.83 -10.86 -12.39
C ALA A 152 30.02 -11.00 -11.43
N ALA A 153 30.24 -12.24 -10.99
CA ALA A 153 31.58 -12.82 -10.89
C ALA A 153 31.50 -14.31 -11.27
N VAL A 154 31.39 -14.57 -12.58
CA VAL A 154 31.92 -15.81 -13.17
C VAL A 154 32.81 -15.38 -14.32
N ALA A 155 34.13 -15.52 -14.12
CA ALA A 155 35.10 -15.50 -15.19
C ALA A 155 35.73 -16.89 -15.24
N ALA A 156 35.26 -17.70 -16.18
CA ALA A 156 36.01 -18.79 -16.78
C ALA A 156 35.47 -18.94 -18.21
N GLY A 157 36.33 -18.68 -19.18
CA GLY A 157 35.97 -18.65 -20.59
C GLY A 157 35.61 -20.02 -21.15
N VAL A 158 35.12 -20.03 -22.38
CA VAL A 158 35.59 -20.83 -23.51
C VAL A 158 34.91 -20.27 -24.76
N GLU A 159 35.66 -20.37 -25.85
CA GLU A 159 35.50 -19.78 -27.17
C GLU A 159 34.21 -20.15 -27.91
N SER A 160 33.91 -19.29 -28.88
CA SER A 160 32.89 -19.42 -29.90
C SER A 160 33.05 -20.69 -30.74
N HIS A 161 32.01 -21.50 -30.80
CA HIS A 161 31.69 -22.27 -31.99
C HIS A 161 30.26 -22.00 -32.43
N SER A 162 30.16 -21.53 -33.67
CA SER A 162 28.98 -21.58 -34.50
C SER A 162 28.43 -23.01 -34.50
N ASP A 163 27.15 -23.16 -34.21
CA ASP A 163 26.28 -24.03 -35.01
C ASP A 163 24.81 -23.73 -34.68
N SER A 164 24.05 -23.58 -35.75
CA SER A 164 22.59 -23.65 -35.86
C SER A 164 21.96 -24.61 -34.85
N ILE A 165 20.78 -24.28 -34.25
CA ILE A 165 19.68 -25.25 -33.96
C ILE A 165 18.49 -24.67 -33.10
N LYS A 166 17.27 -25.10 -33.48
CA LYS A 166 15.98 -25.33 -32.75
C LYS A 166 15.00 -24.18 -32.37
N LYS A 167 13.83 -24.23 -33.04
CA LYS A 167 12.49 -23.82 -32.56
C LYS A 167 12.20 -24.42 -31.18
N ALA A 168 11.78 -23.62 -30.20
CA ALA A 168 11.14 -24.14 -28.99
C ALA A 168 10.35 -23.04 -28.24
N GLY A 169 9.02 -23.01 -28.41
CA GLY A 169 8.13 -22.83 -27.26
C GLY A 169 7.76 -24.22 -26.77
N PRO A 170 7.51 -24.45 -25.47
CA PRO A 170 7.20 -25.78 -24.99
C PRO A 170 5.92 -26.34 -25.65
N ASP A 171 5.96 -27.64 -25.94
CA ASP A 171 4.83 -28.49 -26.35
C ASP A 171 3.69 -28.46 -25.30
N PRO A 172 2.45 -28.84 -25.67
CA PRO A 172 1.24 -28.63 -24.85
C PRO A 172 1.41 -29.11 -23.41
N VAL A 173 0.81 -28.34 -22.48
CA VAL A 173 0.85 -28.54 -21.02
C VAL A 173 0.72 -30.02 -20.65
N GLU A 174 1.85 -30.66 -20.39
CA GLU A 174 1.90 -32.03 -19.86
C GLU A 174 1.31 -32.03 -18.45
N LYS A 175 0.62 -33.12 -18.05
CA LYS A 175 -0.11 -33.31 -16.78
C LYS A 175 0.77 -33.20 -15.52
N ALA A 176 1.39 -32.05 -15.27
CA ALA A 176 1.70 -31.61 -13.93
C ALA A 176 0.38 -31.29 -13.21
N ALA A 177 0.36 -31.35 -11.87
CA ALA A 177 -0.84 -31.08 -11.08
C ALA A 177 -1.60 -29.87 -11.64
N SER A 178 -2.89 -30.04 -11.91
CA SER A 178 -3.76 -29.18 -12.75
C SER A 178 -3.62 -27.66 -12.54
N TYR A 179 -3.13 -27.21 -11.39
CA TYR A 179 -2.91 -25.81 -11.04
C TYR A 179 -1.52 -25.24 -11.42
N LYS A 180 -0.55 -26.04 -11.84
CA LYS A 180 0.78 -25.55 -12.28
C LYS A 180 0.85 -25.41 -13.79
N LEU A 181 1.19 -24.22 -14.27
CA LEU A 181 1.40 -23.94 -15.69
C LEU A 181 2.89 -23.96 -16.01
N ARG A 182 3.30 -24.83 -16.94
CA ARG A 182 4.64 -24.81 -17.52
C ARG A 182 4.74 -23.71 -18.57
N VAL A 183 5.73 -22.83 -18.44
CA VAL A 183 5.94 -21.68 -19.33
C VAL A 183 7.43 -21.42 -19.52
N SER A 184 7.79 -20.57 -20.48
CA SER A 184 9.16 -20.05 -20.61
C SER A 184 9.23 -18.53 -20.44
N THR A 185 10.38 -18.02 -20.01
CA THR A 185 10.68 -16.59 -20.03
C THR A 185 11.00 -16.15 -21.47
N PRO A 186 10.99 -14.84 -21.78
CA PRO A 186 11.41 -14.33 -23.09
C PRO A 186 12.86 -14.69 -23.46
N ASP A 187 13.70 -15.00 -22.48
CA ASP A 187 15.09 -15.41 -22.66
C ASP A 187 15.24 -16.94 -22.88
N GLY A 188 14.12 -17.68 -22.87
CA GLY A 188 14.09 -19.13 -23.10
C GLY A 188 14.26 -20.00 -21.86
N GLU A 189 14.26 -19.42 -20.65
CA GLU A 189 14.33 -20.19 -19.41
C GLU A 189 12.96 -20.80 -19.07
N GLU A 190 12.92 -22.12 -18.85
CA GLU A 190 11.71 -22.84 -18.48
C GLU A 190 11.38 -22.67 -16.99
N THR A 191 10.11 -22.43 -16.67
CA THR A 191 9.64 -22.26 -15.29
C THR A 191 8.18 -22.71 -15.12
N TYR A 192 7.70 -22.71 -13.87
CA TYR A 192 6.33 -23.07 -13.52
C TYR A 192 5.63 -21.94 -12.77
N LEU A 193 4.41 -21.62 -13.19
CA LEU A 193 3.53 -20.67 -12.50
C LEU A 193 2.48 -21.44 -11.71
N ASP A 194 2.17 -20.99 -10.50
CA ASP A 194 1.18 -21.63 -9.63
C ASP A 194 -0.13 -20.80 -9.62
N LEU A 195 -1.20 -21.35 -10.22
CA LEU A 195 -2.51 -20.69 -10.32
C LEU A 195 -3.20 -20.49 -8.96
N ARG A 196 -2.68 -21.09 -7.88
CA ARG A 196 -3.16 -20.86 -6.50
C ARG A 196 -2.64 -19.55 -5.94
N GLU A 197 -1.55 -19.01 -6.48
CA GLU A 197 -0.99 -17.73 -6.05
C GLU A 197 -1.75 -16.56 -6.68
N LYS A 198 -1.96 -16.62 -8.00
CA LYS A 198 -2.73 -15.62 -8.75
C LYS A 198 -3.16 -16.16 -10.13
N PRO A 199 -4.22 -15.59 -10.72
CA PRO A 199 -4.69 -16.00 -12.04
C PRO A 199 -3.67 -15.69 -13.15
N ALA A 200 -3.86 -16.30 -14.31
CA ALA A 200 -3.07 -16.08 -15.52
C ALA A 200 -3.92 -15.49 -16.65
N LEU A 201 -3.47 -14.37 -17.23
CA LEU A 201 -4.08 -13.69 -18.36
C LEU A 201 -3.29 -14.03 -19.63
N PHE A 202 -3.93 -14.78 -20.52
CA PHE A 202 -3.40 -15.17 -21.81
C PHE A 202 -3.77 -14.13 -22.87
N PHE A 203 -2.79 -13.78 -23.71
CA PHE A 203 -2.99 -12.89 -24.85
C PHE A 203 -2.05 -13.24 -26.00
N ALA A 204 -2.33 -12.73 -27.20
CA ALA A 204 -1.45 -12.88 -28.35
C ALA A 204 -0.99 -11.52 -28.90
N ALA A 205 0.21 -11.50 -29.49
CA ALA A 205 0.77 -10.29 -30.10
C ALA A 205 -0.12 -9.73 -31.23
N TRP A 206 -0.77 -10.59 -32.01
CA TRP A 206 -1.66 -10.23 -33.12
C TRP A 206 -3.11 -9.97 -32.69
N CYS A 207 -3.48 -10.26 -31.44
CA CYS A 207 -4.87 -10.18 -30.97
C CYS A 207 -5.36 -8.72 -30.85
N PRO A 208 -6.40 -8.30 -31.59
CA PRO A 208 -6.90 -6.93 -31.58
C PRO A 208 -7.73 -6.58 -30.34
N HIS A 209 -8.33 -7.56 -29.66
CA HIS A 209 -9.18 -7.36 -28.48
C HIS A 209 -8.43 -7.47 -27.14
N CYS A 210 -7.18 -7.94 -27.17
CA CYS A 210 -6.34 -8.08 -25.99
C CYS A 210 -5.94 -6.76 -25.31
N PRO A 211 -5.77 -5.60 -26.01
CA PRO A 211 -5.48 -4.32 -25.37
C PRO A 211 -6.47 -3.92 -24.27
N GLU A 212 -7.75 -4.25 -24.40
CA GLU A 212 -8.77 -3.93 -23.38
C GLU A 212 -8.49 -4.66 -22.06
N ALA A 213 -8.29 -5.99 -22.12
CA ALA A 213 -7.96 -6.81 -20.96
C ALA A 213 -6.61 -6.41 -20.34
N LEU A 214 -5.62 -6.04 -21.16
CA LEU A 214 -4.31 -5.59 -20.67
C LEU A 214 -4.39 -4.24 -19.95
N LYS A 215 -5.16 -3.27 -20.46
CA LYS A 215 -5.41 -1.99 -19.77
C LYS A 215 -6.12 -2.20 -18.44
N ASP A 216 -7.07 -3.13 -18.40
CA ASP A 216 -7.77 -3.50 -17.18
C ASP A 216 -6.85 -4.18 -16.16
N ALA A 217 -5.96 -5.07 -16.60
CA ALA A 217 -4.91 -5.62 -15.74
C ALA A 217 -3.95 -4.52 -15.23
N ALA A 218 -3.58 -3.55 -16.07
CA ALA A 218 -2.69 -2.44 -15.69
C ALA A 218 -3.26 -1.54 -14.58
N ARG A 219 -4.60 -1.43 -14.50
CA ARG A 219 -5.31 -0.71 -13.44
C ARG A 219 -5.23 -1.38 -12.07
N LEU A 220 -4.88 -2.67 -12.02
CA LEU A 220 -4.66 -3.39 -10.77
C LEU A 220 -3.31 -2.97 -10.16
N LEU A 221 -3.24 -3.02 -8.83
CA LEU A 221 -1.98 -2.90 -8.10
C LEU A 221 -1.00 -3.98 -8.58
N PRO A 222 0.31 -3.71 -8.69
CA PRO A 222 1.28 -4.68 -9.23
C PRO A 222 1.19 -6.09 -8.61
N GLY A 223 1.05 -6.19 -7.28
CA GLY A 223 0.89 -7.48 -6.59
C GLY A 223 -0.45 -8.20 -6.80
N LYS A 224 -1.44 -7.55 -7.43
CA LYS A 224 -2.76 -8.10 -7.76
C LYS A 224 -2.91 -8.41 -9.25
N ARG A 225 -1.93 -8.06 -10.09
CA ARG A 225 -1.96 -8.34 -11.52
C ARG A 225 -1.83 -9.84 -11.79
N PRO A 226 -2.61 -10.40 -12.74
CA PRO A 226 -2.44 -11.79 -13.15
C PRO A 226 -1.03 -12.02 -13.72
N TYR A 227 -0.59 -13.28 -13.82
CA TYR A 227 0.53 -13.60 -14.70
C TYR A 227 0.18 -13.22 -16.13
N LEU A 228 1.08 -12.55 -16.84
CA LEU A 228 0.89 -12.19 -18.25
C LEU A 228 1.53 -13.27 -19.11
N ILE A 229 0.72 -13.97 -19.91
CA ILE A 229 1.19 -15.10 -20.71
C ILE A 229 0.89 -14.83 -22.19
N VAL A 230 1.94 -14.78 -23.01
CA VAL A 230 1.83 -14.69 -24.46
C VAL A 230 1.65 -16.10 -25.01
N THR A 231 0.63 -16.28 -25.83
CA THR A 231 0.34 -17.55 -26.48
C THR A 231 0.04 -17.39 -27.97
N TYR A 232 -0.10 -18.51 -28.69
CA TYR A 232 -0.24 -18.55 -30.14
C TYR A 232 0.87 -17.79 -30.88
N LEU A 233 2.12 -18.04 -30.50
CA LEU A 233 3.29 -17.48 -31.17
C LEU A 233 3.39 -18.06 -32.60
N ARG A 234 3.44 -17.17 -33.59
CA ARG A 234 3.47 -17.51 -35.02
C ARG A 234 4.86 -17.34 -35.61
N GLU A 235 5.60 -16.33 -35.17
CA GLU A 235 6.92 -15.96 -35.66
C GLU A 235 7.81 -15.39 -34.54
N GLU A 236 9.14 -15.40 -34.73
CA GLU A 236 10.11 -14.90 -33.73
C GLU A 236 9.86 -13.43 -33.35
N GLY A 237 9.35 -12.63 -34.29
CA GLY A 237 8.98 -11.23 -34.07
C GLY A 237 7.81 -11.03 -33.09
N ASP A 238 7.03 -12.06 -32.79
CA ASP A 238 5.88 -11.95 -31.90
C ASP A 238 6.28 -11.65 -30.45
N ILE A 239 7.47 -12.07 -30.00
CA ILE A 239 7.96 -11.75 -28.65
C ILE A 239 8.19 -10.23 -28.52
N GLY A 240 8.84 -9.62 -29.51
CA GLY A 240 9.04 -8.18 -29.57
C GLY A 240 7.72 -7.41 -29.66
N LYS A 241 6.79 -7.87 -30.51
CA LYS A 241 5.44 -7.28 -30.65
C LYS A 241 4.63 -7.40 -29.35
N ALA A 242 4.73 -8.52 -28.63
CA ALA A 242 4.08 -8.71 -27.34
C ALA A 242 4.63 -7.74 -26.29
N LYS A 243 5.95 -7.57 -26.21
CA LYS A 243 6.60 -6.59 -25.32
C LYS A 243 6.14 -5.16 -25.62
N ALA A 244 6.09 -4.78 -26.90
CA ALA A 244 5.57 -3.47 -27.31
C ALA A 244 4.10 -3.29 -26.90
N LYS A 245 3.26 -4.30 -27.16
CA LYS A 245 1.85 -4.30 -26.75
C LYS A 245 1.68 -4.14 -25.25
N LEU A 246 2.49 -4.80 -24.41
CA LEU A 246 2.44 -4.60 -22.96
C LEU A 246 2.77 -3.16 -22.58
N ALA A 247 3.83 -2.58 -23.15
CA ALA A 247 4.22 -1.21 -22.87
C ALA A 247 3.14 -0.19 -23.26
N GLU A 248 2.55 -0.33 -24.46
CA GLU A 248 1.46 0.52 -24.96
C GLU A 248 0.20 0.49 -24.08
N ASN A 249 0.01 -0.60 -23.33
CA ASN A 249 -1.14 -0.81 -22.46
C ASN A 249 -0.84 -0.59 -20.96
N GLY A 250 0.28 0.08 -20.63
CA GLY A 250 0.61 0.48 -19.26
C GLY A 250 1.27 -0.61 -18.40
N LEU A 251 1.78 -1.67 -19.04
CA LEU A 251 2.47 -2.80 -18.40
C LEU A 251 3.97 -2.81 -18.73
N THR A 252 4.56 -1.63 -18.94
CA THR A 252 6.01 -1.48 -19.20
C THR A 252 6.83 -2.06 -18.06
N GLY A 253 7.71 -3.01 -18.38
CA GLY A 253 8.59 -3.66 -17.40
C GLY A 253 7.92 -4.76 -16.57
N GLU A 254 6.64 -5.05 -16.79
CA GLU A 254 5.97 -6.17 -16.12
C GLU A 254 6.52 -7.51 -16.63
N PRO A 255 6.83 -8.47 -15.73
CA PRO A 255 7.20 -9.82 -16.15
C PRO A 255 6.09 -10.48 -16.96
N TYR A 256 6.48 -11.14 -18.06
CA TYR A 256 5.58 -11.93 -18.88
C TYR A 256 6.25 -13.24 -19.30
N TYR A 257 5.42 -14.21 -19.65
CA TYR A 257 5.83 -15.57 -19.96
C TYR A 257 5.28 -16.00 -21.31
N LEU A 258 5.83 -17.09 -21.84
CA LEU A 258 5.51 -17.61 -23.16
C LEU A 258 5.01 -19.05 -23.03
N VAL A 259 3.98 -19.41 -23.78
CA VAL A 259 3.54 -20.80 -23.96
C VAL A 259 2.87 -20.97 -25.32
N GLN A 260 3.17 -22.06 -26.03
CA GLN A 260 2.66 -22.19 -27.40
C GLN A 260 1.14 -22.38 -27.46
N SER A 261 0.61 -23.20 -26.56
CA SER A 261 -0.82 -23.49 -26.48
C SER A 261 -1.31 -23.27 -25.05
N PRO A 262 -2.47 -22.62 -24.85
CA PRO A 262 -3.06 -22.48 -23.52
C PRO A 262 -3.58 -23.84 -22.99
N PRO A 263 -3.99 -23.91 -21.70
CA PRO A 263 -4.56 -25.11 -21.11
C PRO A 263 -5.79 -25.64 -21.85
N GLU A 264 -6.07 -26.93 -21.67
CA GLU A 264 -7.23 -27.60 -22.28
C GLU A 264 -8.55 -26.86 -21.93
N GLY A 265 -9.38 -26.62 -22.94
CA GLY A 265 -10.63 -25.86 -22.81
C GLY A 265 -10.53 -24.38 -23.16
N VAL A 266 -9.33 -23.78 -23.18
CA VAL A 266 -9.13 -22.39 -23.61
C VAL A 266 -8.94 -22.35 -25.14
N GLN A 267 -9.85 -21.69 -25.85
CA GLN A 267 -9.87 -21.65 -27.31
C GLN A 267 -9.51 -20.26 -27.87
N GLY A 268 -9.64 -19.21 -27.06
CA GLY A 268 -9.48 -17.83 -27.47
C GLY A 268 -8.54 -17.00 -26.59
N VAL A 269 -8.22 -15.81 -27.10
CA VAL A 269 -7.53 -14.74 -26.37
C VAL A 269 -8.25 -13.40 -26.61
N PRO A 270 -8.33 -12.50 -25.62
CA PRO A 270 -7.77 -12.66 -24.27
C PRO A 270 -8.58 -13.65 -23.43
N SER A 271 -7.91 -14.40 -22.57
CA SER A 271 -8.53 -15.36 -21.65
C SER A 271 -7.87 -15.32 -20.27
N LEU A 272 -8.67 -15.40 -19.22
CA LEU A 272 -8.21 -15.44 -17.84
C LEU A 272 -8.44 -16.84 -17.30
N VAL A 273 -7.41 -17.40 -16.66
CA VAL A 273 -7.39 -18.77 -16.12
C VAL A 273 -7.02 -18.71 -14.63
N TRP A 274 -7.72 -19.46 -13.79
CA TRP A 274 -7.46 -19.48 -12.34
C TRP A 274 -7.80 -20.82 -11.70
N TRP A 275 -7.29 -21.02 -10.48
CA TRP A 275 -7.61 -22.19 -9.66
C TRP A 275 -8.79 -21.92 -8.72
N ASP A 276 -9.81 -22.78 -8.74
CA ASP A 276 -10.98 -22.69 -7.85
C ASP A 276 -11.10 -23.93 -6.95
N GLY A 277 -10.08 -24.17 -6.12
CA GLY A 277 -10.15 -25.15 -5.02
C GLY A 277 -10.23 -26.63 -5.41
N GLY A 278 -10.24 -26.97 -6.69
CA GLY A 278 -10.31 -28.34 -7.19
C GLY A 278 -10.25 -28.47 -8.71
N GLU A 279 -10.62 -27.42 -9.43
CA GLU A 279 -10.55 -27.35 -10.89
C GLU A 279 -9.95 -26.04 -11.39
N VAL A 280 -9.45 -26.07 -12.63
CA VAL A 280 -9.03 -24.87 -13.35
C VAL A 280 -10.25 -24.28 -14.06
N LYS A 281 -10.56 -23.03 -13.75
CA LYS A 281 -11.62 -22.26 -14.42
C LYS A 281 -11.01 -21.26 -15.39
N HIS A 282 -11.80 -20.87 -16.38
CA HIS A 282 -11.43 -19.84 -17.32
C HIS A 282 -12.62 -19.01 -17.80
N VAL A 283 -12.33 -17.80 -18.27
CA VAL A 283 -13.27 -16.95 -19.03
C VAL A 283 -12.54 -16.33 -20.22
N GLU A 284 -13.26 -16.09 -21.31
CA GLU A 284 -12.74 -15.45 -22.52
C GLU A 284 -13.42 -14.10 -22.77
N GLY A 285 -12.65 -13.13 -23.27
CA GLY A 285 -13.15 -11.81 -23.62
C GLY A 285 -13.01 -10.77 -22.50
N ALA A 286 -12.63 -9.55 -22.90
CA ALA A 286 -12.21 -8.49 -21.98
C ALA A 286 -13.27 -8.12 -20.92
N ALA A 287 -14.55 -8.11 -21.28
CA ALA A 287 -15.63 -7.77 -20.34
C ALA A 287 -15.76 -8.76 -19.16
N LEU A 288 -15.68 -10.07 -19.45
CA LEU A 288 -15.74 -11.10 -18.41
C LEU A 288 -14.45 -11.08 -17.58
N ILE A 289 -13.29 -10.94 -18.22
CA ILE A 289 -11.99 -10.82 -17.55
C ILE A 289 -12.00 -9.64 -16.57
N LYS A 290 -12.49 -8.47 -16.99
CA LYS A 290 -12.60 -7.28 -16.13
C LYS A 290 -13.40 -7.56 -14.86
N LYS A 291 -14.51 -8.30 -15.00
CA LYS A 291 -15.37 -8.68 -13.89
C LYS A 291 -14.63 -9.62 -12.93
N GLU A 292 -14.01 -10.68 -13.44
CA GLU A 292 -13.29 -11.68 -12.62
C GLU A 292 -12.04 -11.11 -11.95
N LEU A 293 -11.34 -10.19 -12.60
CA LEU A 293 -10.17 -9.50 -12.03
C LEU A 293 -10.52 -8.48 -10.94
N GLY A 294 -11.80 -8.18 -10.71
CA GLY A 294 -12.23 -7.18 -9.72
C GLY A 294 -11.68 -5.78 -10.04
N VAL A 295 -11.58 -5.43 -11.33
CA VAL A 295 -10.97 -4.16 -11.76
C VAL A 295 -11.74 -2.98 -11.20
N PRO A 296 -11.05 -1.98 -10.63
CA PRO A 296 -11.72 -0.83 -10.02
C PRO A 296 -12.57 -0.06 -11.03
N GLU A 297 -13.75 0.35 -10.60
CA GLU A 297 -14.74 1.05 -11.41
C GLU A 297 -14.81 2.51 -10.96
N LEU A 298 -14.68 3.46 -11.90
CA LEU A 298 -14.95 4.87 -11.61
C LEU A 298 -16.46 5.05 -11.52
N LEU A 299 -17.00 5.29 -10.33
CA LEU A 299 -18.44 5.49 -10.14
C LEU A 299 -18.88 6.91 -10.42
N GLY A 300 -18.04 7.89 -10.08
CA GLY A 300 -18.34 9.28 -10.36
C GLY A 300 -17.13 10.18 -10.17
N TYR A 301 -17.17 11.33 -10.82
CA TYR A 301 -16.11 12.32 -10.73
C TYR A 301 -16.65 13.73 -10.85
N ALA A 302 -15.85 14.70 -10.43
CA ALA A 302 -16.09 16.10 -10.69
C ALA A 302 -14.77 16.85 -10.85
N GLU A 303 -14.79 17.89 -11.66
CA GLU A 303 -13.68 18.82 -11.80
C GLU A 303 -14.21 20.25 -11.76
N ILE A 304 -13.64 21.06 -10.87
CA ILE A 304 -14.03 22.46 -10.67
C ILE A 304 -12.83 23.40 -10.81
N PRO A 305 -13.04 24.69 -11.11
CA PRO A 305 -11.98 25.69 -11.05
C PRO A 305 -11.37 25.79 -9.64
N ASN A 306 -10.04 25.82 -9.57
CA ASN A 306 -9.27 26.03 -8.35
C ASN A 306 -8.10 26.99 -8.59
N PRO A 307 -8.35 28.31 -8.64
CA PRO A 307 -7.32 29.32 -8.91
C PRO A 307 -6.13 29.22 -7.93
N PRO A 308 -4.90 29.61 -8.33
CA PRO A 308 -3.71 29.53 -7.48
C PRO A 308 -3.65 30.63 -6.40
N ASP A 309 -4.79 30.96 -5.80
CA ASP A 309 -4.94 31.91 -4.69
C ASP A 309 -4.84 31.20 -3.31
N GLY A 310 -4.94 31.96 -2.22
CA GLY A 310 -4.95 31.38 -0.87
C GLY A 310 -6.07 30.35 -0.67
N GLY A 311 -7.23 30.61 -1.26
CA GLY A 311 -8.35 29.66 -1.27
C GLY A 311 -8.04 28.36 -1.98
N GLY A 312 -7.27 28.42 -3.07
CA GLY A 312 -6.95 27.26 -3.87
C GLY A 312 -5.84 26.42 -3.26
N LYS A 313 -4.90 27.06 -2.55
CA LYS A 313 -3.94 26.38 -1.68
C LYS A 313 -4.66 25.62 -0.57
N ASN A 314 -5.65 26.25 0.07
CA ASN A 314 -6.46 25.61 1.11
C ASN A 314 -7.31 24.45 0.57
N ALA A 315 -7.94 24.62 -0.59
CA ALA A 315 -8.69 23.56 -1.25
C ALA A 315 -7.80 22.39 -1.67
N ALA A 316 -6.61 22.65 -2.21
CA ALA A 316 -5.65 21.62 -2.58
C ALA A 316 -5.15 20.84 -1.35
N LEU A 317 -4.88 21.53 -0.23
CA LEU A 317 -4.53 20.88 1.03
C LEU A 317 -5.68 20.01 1.55
N ALA A 318 -6.91 20.51 1.55
CA ALA A 318 -8.08 19.73 1.95
C ALA A 318 -8.30 18.50 1.05
N ALA A 319 -8.13 18.66 -0.26
CA ALA A 319 -8.15 17.56 -1.22
C ALA A 319 -7.09 16.50 -0.91
N ALA A 320 -5.86 16.91 -0.64
CA ALA A 320 -4.78 16.00 -0.26
C ALA A 320 -5.09 15.22 1.04
N LEU A 321 -5.76 15.84 2.01
CA LEU A 321 -6.17 15.19 3.27
C LEU A 321 -7.28 14.14 3.09
N ILE A 322 -8.13 14.30 2.07
CA ILE A 322 -9.18 13.31 1.73
C ILE A 322 -8.74 12.30 0.67
N ASN A 323 -7.60 12.52 0.02
CA ASN A 323 -7.06 11.62 -0.99
C ASN A 323 -6.71 10.24 -0.39
N GLY A 324 -7.12 9.17 -1.07
CA GLY A 324 -6.88 7.80 -0.65
C GLY A 324 -7.76 7.33 0.52
N LYS A 325 -8.77 8.10 0.94
CA LYS A 325 -9.72 7.64 1.97
C LYS A 325 -10.55 6.48 1.44
N ILE A 326 -10.57 5.41 2.22
CA ILE A 326 -11.37 4.21 1.98
C ILE A 326 -12.68 4.34 2.74
N ILE A 327 -13.79 4.00 2.09
CA ILE A 327 -15.13 4.06 2.67
C ILE A 327 -15.80 2.70 2.44
N GLN A 328 -16.13 2.00 3.53
CA GLN A 328 -16.73 0.67 3.48
C GLN A 328 -18.19 0.73 2.98
N PRO A 329 -18.74 -0.36 2.40
CA PRO A 329 -20.16 -0.43 2.08
C PRO A 329 -21.04 -0.05 3.28
N GLY A 330 -21.97 0.87 3.08
CA GLY A 330 -22.89 1.38 4.12
C GLY A 330 -22.31 2.44 5.07
N GLU A 331 -20.99 2.69 5.03
CA GLU A 331 -20.33 3.69 5.88
C GLU A 331 -20.74 5.12 5.51
N VAL A 332 -20.90 5.98 6.51
CA VAL A 332 -21.10 7.42 6.32
C VAL A 332 -19.77 8.15 6.44
N TYR A 333 -19.31 8.71 5.33
CA TYR A 333 -18.13 9.55 5.28
C TYR A 333 -18.44 10.97 5.79
N SER A 334 -17.46 11.61 6.41
CA SER A 334 -17.55 13.00 6.90
C SER A 334 -16.32 13.79 6.46
N PHE A 335 -16.55 14.84 5.68
CA PHE A 335 -15.48 15.70 5.16
C PHE A 335 -14.72 16.39 6.30
N ASN A 336 -15.44 16.96 7.27
CA ASN A 336 -14.84 17.63 8.41
C ASN A 336 -14.01 16.70 9.27
N ARG A 337 -14.47 15.46 9.49
CA ARG A 337 -13.68 14.46 10.24
C ARG A 337 -12.37 14.13 9.55
N ALA A 338 -12.36 14.10 8.21
CA ALA A 338 -11.15 13.83 7.43
C ALA A 338 -10.19 15.04 7.39
N VAL A 339 -10.70 16.26 7.23
CA VAL A 339 -9.88 17.47 7.07
C VAL A 339 -9.44 18.06 8.42
N GLY A 340 -10.30 18.03 9.44
CA GLY A 340 -10.03 18.56 10.78
C GLY A 340 -9.92 20.09 10.84
N PRO A 341 -9.46 20.70 11.95
CA PRO A 341 -9.38 22.15 12.10
C PRO A 341 -8.54 22.85 11.02
N ARG A 342 -8.97 24.04 10.59
CA ARG A 342 -8.30 24.85 9.54
C ARG A 342 -7.40 25.88 10.21
N THR A 343 -6.18 25.47 10.57
CA THR A 343 -5.23 26.33 11.31
C THR A 343 -3.95 26.57 10.52
N VAL A 344 -3.28 27.70 10.78
CA VAL A 344 -1.98 28.02 10.18
C VAL A 344 -0.93 26.93 10.47
N SER A 345 -0.92 26.39 11.69
CA SER A 345 -0.03 25.29 12.09
C SER A 345 -0.25 23.99 11.31
N ARG A 346 -1.42 23.81 10.70
CA ARG A 346 -1.75 22.66 9.84
C ARG A 346 -1.52 22.97 8.35
N GLY A 347 -0.95 24.12 8.03
CA GLY A 347 -0.63 24.54 6.66
C GLY A 347 -1.75 25.31 5.95
N PHE A 348 -2.86 25.61 6.62
CA PHE A 348 -3.90 26.47 6.04
C PHE A 348 -3.44 27.92 6.03
N VAL A 349 -3.76 28.64 4.96
CA VAL A 349 -3.42 30.05 4.77
C VAL A 349 -4.68 30.90 4.77
N GLU A 350 -4.51 32.23 4.80
CA GLU A 350 -5.63 33.15 4.61
C GLU A 350 -6.23 32.98 3.21
N GLY A 351 -7.55 32.82 3.17
CA GLY A 351 -8.37 32.81 1.97
C GLY A 351 -9.64 33.63 2.20
N ARG A 352 -10.69 33.38 1.42
CA ARG A 352 -11.99 34.04 1.60
C ARG A 352 -13.04 33.03 2.08
N SER A 353 -13.72 33.37 3.16
CA SER A 353 -14.89 32.64 3.69
C SER A 353 -16.14 33.49 3.52
N VAL A 354 -17.28 32.83 3.27
CA VAL A 354 -18.59 33.50 3.28
C VAL A 354 -19.07 33.56 4.72
N VAL A 355 -19.49 34.75 5.17
CA VAL A 355 -20.05 34.96 6.51
C VAL A 355 -21.33 35.76 6.40
N GLU A 356 -22.33 35.37 7.20
CA GLU A 356 -23.59 36.09 7.28
C GLU A 356 -23.42 37.37 8.12
N THR A 357 -23.92 38.50 7.61
CA THR A 357 -23.91 39.78 8.33
C THR A 357 -25.31 40.39 8.34
N VAL A 358 -25.54 41.42 9.17
CA VAL A 358 -26.82 42.16 9.19
C VAL A 358 -27.14 42.84 7.84
N TYR A 359 -26.16 42.94 6.94
CA TYR A 359 -26.30 43.49 5.59
C TYR A 359 -26.28 42.40 4.50
N GLY A 360 -26.44 41.12 4.89
CA GLY A 360 -26.35 39.95 4.01
C GLY A 360 -24.97 39.28 3.99
N PRO A 361 -24.79 38.24 3.16
CA PRO A 361 -23.56 37.45 3.10
C PRO A 361 -22.39 38.25 2.51
N LYS A 362 -21.21 38.11 3.10
CA LYS A 362 -19.97 38.77 2.66
C LYS A 362 -18.78 37.83 2.64
N LEU A 363 -17.85 38.09 1.73
CA LEU A 363 -16.55 37.40 1.68
C LEU A 363 -15.53 38.12 2.57
N VAL A 364 -15.16 37.49 3.68
CA VAL A 364 -14.14 38.02 4.60
C VAL A 364 -12.85 37.20 4.52
N PRO A 365 -11.68 37.80 4.80
CA PRO A 365 -10.45 37.06 5.02
C PRO A 365 -10.58 36.11 6.20
N ASP A 366 -10.18 34.86 6.02
CA ASP A 366 -10.25 33.81 7.05
C ASP A 366 -9.24 32.68 6.78
N VAL A 367 -8.70 32.09 7.84
CA VAL A 367 -7.74 30.99 7.73
C VAL A 367 -8.49 29.73 7.30
N GLY A 368 -8.08 29.15 6.17
CA GLY A 368 -8.81 28.03 5.57
C GLY A 368 -9.99 28.46 4.70
N GLY A 369 -10.20 29.77 4.49
CA GLY A 369 -11.16 30.23 3.48
C GLY A 369 -10.85 29.60 2.12
N GLY A 370 -11.89 29.16 1.39
CA GLY A 370 -11.76 28.44 0.12
C GLY A 370 -11.78 26.90 0.22
N VAL A 371 -11.71 26.30 1.42
CA VAL A 371 -11.84 24.84 1.61
C VAL A 371 -13.14 24.27 1.03
N CYS A 372 -14.21 25.07 0.97
CA CYS A 372 -15.49 24.64 0.41
C CYS A 372 -15.42 24.20 -1.07
N ARG A 373 -14.38 24.61 -1.81
CA ARG A 373 -14.14 24.08 -3.17
C ARG A 373 -13.92 22.56 -3.13
N ALA A 374 -13.13 22.07 -2.18
CA ALA A 374 -12.84 20.64 -2.06
C ALA A 374 -14.08 19.83 -1.62
N SER A 375 -14.88 20.32 -0.67
CA SER A 375 -16.14 19.67 -0.30
C SER A 375 -17.15 19.71 -1.44
N THR A 376 -17.21 20.81 -2.20
CA THR A 376 -18.09 20.93 -3.38
C THR A 376 -17.67 19.97 -4.49
N ALA A 377 -16.37 19.87 -4.81
CA ALA A 377 -15.88 18.90 -5.78
C ALA A 377 -16.22 17.46 -5.37
N LEU A 378 -16.03 17.13 -4.08
CA LEU A 378 -16.42 15.82 -3.56
C LEU A 378 -17.94 15.59 -3.66
N TYR A 379 -18.75 16.59 -3.31
CA TYR A 379 -20.20 16.52 -3.42
C TYR A 379 -20.68 16.28 -4.85
N LEU A 380 -20.11 17.00 -5.82
CA LEU A 380 -20.44 16.80 -7.23
C LEU A 380 -20.07 15.38 -7.70
N ALA A 381 -18.92 14.85 -7.28
CA ALA A 381 -18.53 13.47 -7.59
C ALA A 381 -19.47 12.43 -6.93
N VAL A 382 -19.96 12.71 -5.72
CA VAL A 382 -20.96 11.89 -5.00
C VAL A 382 -22.31 11.91 -5.73
N LEU A 383 -22.73 13.07 -6.24
CA LEU A 383 -23.95 13.19 -7.05
C LEU A 383 -23.83 12.43 -8.37
N ASP A 384 -22.69 12.57 -9.08
CA ASP A 384 -22.41 11.86 -10.33
C ASP A 384 -22.42 10.33 -10.12
N ALA A 385 -21.88 9.88 -8.98
CA ALA A 385 -21.90 8.48 -8.57
C ALA A 385 -23.27 7.96 -8.07
N GLY A 386 -24.29 8.82 -7.96
CA GLY A 386 -25.62 8.43 -7.48
C GLY A 386 -25.66 7.97 -6.00
N LEU A 387 -24.72 8.44 -5.18
CA LEU A 387 -24.62 8.06 -3.76
C LEU A 387 -25.55 8.90 -2.88
N GLU A 388 -25.97 8.33 -1.74
CA GLU A 388 -26.85 9.02 -0.78
C GLU A 388 -26.10 10.16 -0.06
N VAL A 389 -26.63 11.37 -0.16
CA VAL A 389 -26.17 12.54 0.60
C VAL A 389 -26.85 12.56 1.97
N VAL A 390 -26.05 12.50 3.03
CA VAL A 390 -26.53 12.45 4.43
C VAL A 390 -26.60 13.85 5.04
N GLU A 391 -25.65 14.72 4.71
CA GLU A 391 -25.60 16.10 5.16
C GLU A 391 -24.97 16.97 4.08
N ARG A 392 -25.63 18.08 3.76
CA ARG A 392 -25.12 19.09 2.85
C ARG A 392 -25.71 20.45 3.21
N HIS A 393 -24.85 21.46 3.24
CA HIS A 393 -25.24 22.87 3.41
C HIS A 393 -24.86 23.63 2.13
N GLY A 394 -25.69 24.57 1.71
CA GLY A 394 -25.36 25.52 0.64
C GLY A 394 -24.76 26.80 1.22
N HIS A 395 -23.96 27.52 0.43
CA HIS A 395 -23.58 28.89 0.75
C HIS A 395 -24.81 29.79 0.69
N SER A 396 -24.85 30.84 1.52
CA SER A 396 -25.90 31.86 1.47
C SER A 396 -25.79 32.82 0.27
N MET A 397 -24.75 32.66 -0.57
CA MET A 397 -24.58 33.39 -1.82
C MET A 397 -24.03 32.47 -2.92
N PRO A 398 -24.26 32.79 -4.22
CA PRO A 398 -23.69 32.04 -5.33
C PRO A 398 -22.16 31.98 -5.28
N VAL A 399 -21.60 30.84 -5.68
CA VAL A 399 -20.15 30.61 -5.78
C VAL A 399 -19.74 30.44 -7.24
N SER A 400 -18.54 30.89 -7.60
CA SER A 400 -18.07 30.89 -9.00
C SER A 400 -17.62 29.51 -9.52
N TYR A 401 -17.52 28.51 -8.64
CA TYR A 401 -16.94 27.20 -8.94
C TYR A 401 -17.98 26.06 -8.95
N ALA A 402 -19.27 26.37 -8.81
CA ALA A 402 -20.36 25.41 -8.94
C ALA A 402 -21.64 26.09 -9.44
N GLU A 403 -22.50 25.32 -10.10
CA GLU A 403 -23.83 25.80 -10.49
C GLU A 403 -24.68 26.13 -9.26
N PRO A 404 -25.65 27.07 -9.38
CA PRO A 404 -26.56 27.39 -8.29
C PRO A 404 -27.21 26.13 -7.70
N GLY A 405 -27.13 25.99 -6.38
CA GLY A 405 -27.70 24.85 -5.66
C GLY A 405 -26.90 23.55 -5.75
N LYS A 406 -25.72 23.53 -6.41
CA LYS A 406 -24.84 22.35 -6.50
C LYS A 406 -23.52 22.48 -5.71
N ASP A 407 -23.48 23.36 -4.73
CA ASP A 407 -22.33 23.59 -3.84
C ASP A 407 -22.48 22.90 -2.48
N ALA A 408 -21.38 22.57 -1.83
CA ALA A 408 -21.38 22.02 -0.47
C ALA A 408 -20.49 22.87 0.45
N ALA A 409 -21.11 23.79 1.19
CA ALA A 409 -20.46 24.61 2.19
C ALA A 409 -20.07 23.79 3.42
N VAL A 410 -18.89 24.07 3.98
CA VAL A 410 -18.40 23.45 5.21
C VAL A 410 -17.80 24.51 6.13
N ALA A 411 -18.03 24.36 7.43
CA ALA A 411 -17.48 25.21 8.48
C ALA A 411 -17.11 24.32 9.66
N TRP A 412 -15.85 24.31 10.07
CA TRP A 412 -15.42 23.46 11.19
C TRP A 412 -15.80 24.10 12.54
N PRO A 413 -16.38 23.34 13.50
CA PRO A 413 -16.86 21.96 13.43
C PRO A 413 -18.36 21.81 13.08
N TYR A 414 -19.04 22.89 12.67
CA TYR A 414 -20.51 22.98 12.63
C TYR A 414 -21.19 22.50 11.35
N TRP A 415 -20.72 22.92 10.17
CA TRP A 415 -21.32 22.52 8.88
C TRP A 415 -20.43 21.50 8.20
N ASP A 416 -20.96 20.32 7.93
CA ASP A 416 -20.23 19.23 7.30
C ASP A 416 -20.84 18.85 5.94
N PHE A 417 -20.03 18.18 5.13
CA PHE A 417 -20.53 17.42 4.00
C PHE A 417 -20.37 15.94 4.31
N ARG A 418 -21.49 15.21 4.31
CA ARG A 418 -21.54 13.78 4.63
C ARG A 418 -22.32 13.03 3.57
N PHE A 419 -21.82 11.87 3.20
CA PHE A 419 -22.51 10.96 2.27
C PHE A 419 -22.34 9.52 2.75
N ARG A 420 -23.27 8.66 2.35
CA ARG A 420 -23.22 7.23 2.61
C ARG A 420 -22.73 6.49 1.37
N ASN A 421 -21.83 5.53 1.56
CA ASN A 421 -21.50 4.59 0.52
C ASN A 421 -22.64 3.59 0.31
N THR A 422 -23.53 3.88 -0.64
CA THR A 422 -24.65 3.02 -1.05
C THR A 422 -24.32 2.12 -2.24
N ALA A 423 -23.06 2.11 -2.72
CA ALA A 423 -22.66 1.37 -3.92
C ALA A 423 -22.55 -0.16 -3.72
N GLY A 424 -22.62 -0.64 -2.48
CA GLY A 424 -22.40 -2.06 -2.15
C GLY A 424 -20.95 -2.54 -2.35
N LYS A 425 -20.04 -1.64 -2.72
CA LYS A 425 -18.62 -1.88 -2.98
C LYS A 425 -17.76 -0.95 -2.11
N LEU A 426 -16.51 -1.31 -1.87
CA LEU A 426 -15.57 -0.42 -1.17
C LEU A 426 -15.25 0.79 -2.07
N LEU A 427 -15.29 2.02 -1.53
CA LEU A 427 -14.95 3.23 -2.29
C LEU A 427 -13.60 3.80 -1.86
N VAL A 428 -12.86 4.34 -2.82
CA VAL A 428 -11.65 5.13 -2.60
C VAL A 428 -11.82 6.51 -3.22
N ILE A 429 -11.61 7.56 -2.43
CA ILE A 429 -11.55 8.93 -2.93
C ILE A 429 -10.16 9.14 -3.56
N LYS A 430 -10.10 9.60 -4.81
CA LYS A 430 -8.88 10.10 -5.44
C LYS A 430 -9.03 11.57 -5.76
N THR A 431 -8.01 12.35 -5.45
CA THR A 431 -8.01 13.79 -5.73
C THR A 431 -6.76 14.21 -6.46
N ARG A 432 -6.91 15.19 -7.36
CA ARG A 432 -5.81 15.84 -8.05
C ARG A 432 -6.07 17.35 -8.11
N SER A 433 -5.08 18.16 -7.80
CA SER A 433 -5.16 19.62 -7.91
C SER A 433 -3.96 20.13 -8.69
N ASP A 434 -4.18 20.54 -9.93
CA ASP A 434 -3.15 21.00 -10.85
C ASP A 434 -3.74 21.96 -11.90
N TYR A 435 -2.88 22.81 -12.49
CA TYR A 435 -3.26 23.74 -13.56
C TYR A 435 -4.50 24.60 -13.28
N GLY A 436 -4.71 25.00 -12.02
CA GLY A 436 -5.86 25.81 -11.64
C GLY A 436 -7.19 25.04 -11.60
N ARG A 437 -7.15 23.70 -11.53
CA ARG A 437 -8.30 22.81 -11.43
C ARG A 437 -8.19 21.92 -10.20
N LEU A 438 -9.34 21.52 -9.67
CA LEU A 438 -9.44 20.51 -8.62
C LEU A 438 -10.38 19.40 -9.10
N ARG A 439 -9.85 18.20 -9.19
CA ARG A 439 -10.56 16.99 -9.61
C ARG A 439 -10.71 16.02 -8.45
N VAL A 440 -11.90 15.46 -8.30
CA VAL A 440 -12.22 14.39 -7.34
C VAL A 440 -12.87 13.23 -8.09
N GLU A 441 -12.44 12.02 -7.76
CA GLU A 441 -12.93 10.77 -8.35
C GLU A 441 -13.28 9.78 -7.24
N LEU A 442 -14.36 9.03 -7.43
CA LEU A 442 -14.81 7.96 -6.55
C LEU A 442 -14.65 6.61 -7.26
N TRP A 443 -13.68 5.82 -6.79
CA TRP A 443 -13.36 4.51 -7.37
C TRP A 443 -13.91 3.40 -6.50
N ALA A 444 -14.71 2.50 -7.08
CA ALA A 444 -15.23 1.31 -6.44
C ALA A 444 -14.37 0.09 -6.68
N PHE A 445 -14.13 -0.69 -5.63
CA PHE A 445 -13.35 -1.92 -5.63
C PHE A 445 -14.26 -3.08 -5.22
N GLN A 446 -14.09 -4.23 -5.88
CA GLN A 446 -14.81 -5.47 -5.54
C GLN A 446 -14.25 -6.14 -4.28
#